data_AF-A0A6G0YFK2-F1
#
_entry.id   AF-A0A6G0YFK2-F1
#
_cell.length_a   1.000
_cell.length_b   1.000
_cell.length_c   1.000
_cell.angle_alpha   90.00
_cell.angle_beta   90.00
_cell.angle_gamma   90.00
#
_symmetry.space_group_name_H-M   'P 1'
#
loop_
_entity.id
_entity.type
_entity.pdbx_description
1 polymer ?
#
loop_
_entity_poly.entity_id
_entity_poly.type
_entity_poly.pdbx_seq_one_letter_code
_entity_poly.pdbx_strand_id
1 'polypeptide(L)'
;MSNLINVPNVTLSNNETVDSQQLLLMVNETRKEHGEPPIRNNKFIAKVKDELEGETYTKSVGQKNGADIEIIEMTLKQALRVAARESKAVRRSLIDKLEQQSKPQSANEIIAAMALANVAQERRLKSIDQVVQVSEEIEHIKQGTIPEGFQGYSYLKTKYGLSDAKCRQLVMAWNVPYKKVPHVSPGGQITQMSVVEEEAFKYALAKALLESEKRGKTYSDIPINCGTHRYAENAEILLFAYAYNHETVKVWDVTQDKTMPKDLKAYLDDSAILTVWHNGGVFDTVILSKVLNIDLPLSRVHDTLVQALAHGLTGALGSLCDIFNVNSDKAKDK
;
A
#
# COMPACT_ATOMS: atom_id res chain seq x y z
N MET A 1 1.83 53.89 -46.44
CA MET A 1 0.84 52.86 -46.10
C MET A 1 1.17 52.34 -44.71
N SER A 2 0.66 53.00 -43.68
CA SER A 2 -0.61 52.65 -43.02
C SER A 2 -0.43 51.44 -42.10
N ASN A 3 -0.23 51.71 -40.80
CA ASN A 3 -1.14 51.20 -39.77
C ASN A 3 -0.84 51.89 -38.43
N LEU A 4 -1.52 53.03 -38.27
CA LEU A 4 -1.89 53.59 -36.99
C LEU A 4 -2.70 52.54 -36.23
N ILE A 5 -2.14 51.94 -35.18
CA ILE A 5 -2.95 51.30 -34.15
C ILE A 5 -3.26 52.38 -33.12
N ASN A 6 -4.43 52.95 -33.36
CA ASN A 6 -5.27 53.74 -32.48
C ASN A 6 -5.20 53.19 -31.04
N VAL A 7 -4.52 53.90 -30.14
CA VAL A 7 -4.69 53.72 -28.71
C VAL A 7 -6.02 54.39 -28.38
N PRO A 8 -7.09 53.66 -28.01
CA PRO A 8 -8.27 54.32 -27.51
C PRO A 8 -7.85 55.01 -26.21
N ASN A 9 -7.86 56.35 -26.24
CA ASN A 9 -8.06 57.15 -25.04
C ASN A 9 -9.33 56.58 -24.39
N VAL A 10 -9.16 55.72 -23.38
CA VAL A 10 -10.25 55.32 -22.51
C VAL A 10 -10.53 56.54 -21.66
N THR A 11 -11.40 57.40 -22.19
CA THR A 11 -12.24 58.27 -21.39
C THR A 11 -12.82 57.41 -20.27
N LEU A 12 -12.42 57.70 -19.03
CA LEU A 12 -13.01 57.12 -17.83
C LEU A 12 -14.53 57.25 -17.93
N SER A 13 -15.19 56.17 -18.31
CA SER A 13 -16.64 56.11 -18.27
C SER A 13 -17.00 56.00 -16.79
N ASN A 14 -17.79 56.96 -16.30
CA ASN A 14 -18.36 56.98 -14.94
C ASN A 14 -19.38 55.83 -14.70
N ASN A 15 -19.16 54.65 -15.30
CA ASN A 15 -20.06 53.51 -15.31
C ASN A 15 -19.50 52.28 -14.58
N GLU A 16 -18.38 52.40 -13.87
CA GLU A 16 -17.89 51.33 -12.99
C GLU A 16 -18.87 51.16 -11.80
N THR A 17 -19.51 50.00 -11.77
CA THR A 17 -20.34 49.54 -10.66
C THR A 17 -19.49 48.78 -9.66
N VAL A 18 -19.82 48.89 -8.38
CA VAL A 18 -19.21 48.16 -7.28
C VAL A 18 -20.31 47.43 -6.52
N ASP A 19 -20.04 46.19 -6.12
CA ASP A 19 -20.97 45.42 -5.33
C ASP A 19 -20.82 45.69 -3.83
N SER A 20 -21.92 45.45 -3.10
CA SER A 20 -22.00 45.66 -1.65
C SER A 20 -21.05 44.78 -0.83
N GLN A 21 -20.60 43.62 -1.33
CA GLN A 21 -19.63 42.78 -0.62
C GLN A 21 -18.24 43.37 -0.70
N GLN A 22 -17.85 43.84 -1.89
CA GLN A 22 -16.57 44.49 -2.11
C GLN A 22 -16.48 45.80 -1.33
N LEU A 23 -17.56 46.60 -1.33
CA LEU A 23 -17.64 47.80 -0.51
C LEU A 23 -17.58 47.50 1.00
N LEU A 24 -18.26 46.45 1.46
CA LEU A 24 -18.22 46.03 2.87
C LEU A 24 -16.81 45.63 3.34
N LEU A 25 -16.05 44.95 2.47
CA LEU A 25 -14.65 44.60 2.78
C LEU A 25 -13.82 45.87 2.99
N MET A 26 -13.87 46.83 2.06
CA MET A 26 -13.14 48.10 2.16
C MET A 26 -13.54 48.90 3.40
N VAL A 27 -14.83 48.93 3.72
CA VAL A 27 -15.34 49.60 4.93
C VAL A 27 -14.81 48.94 6.20
N ASN A 28 -14.85 47.60 6.28
CA ASN A 28 -14.38 46.88 7.47
C ASN A 28 -12.86 46.95 7.65
N GLU A 29 -12.08 46.95 6.56
CA GLU A 29 -10.63 47.20 6.61
C GLU A 29 -10.34 48.60 7.18
N THR A 30 -11.05 49.62 6.69
CA THR A 30 -10.87 51.00 7.16
C THR A 30 -11.34 51.18 8.61
N ARG A 31 -12.43 50.52 9.03
CA ARG A 31 -12.89 50.49 10.43
C ARG A 31 -11.84 49.85 11.34
N LYS A 32 -11.21 48.76 10.90
CA LYS A 32 -10.13 48.10 11.64
C LYS A 32 -8.91 49.02 11.83
N GLU A 33 -8.50 49.76 10.80
CA GLU A 33 -7.41 50.74 10.88
C GLU A 33 -7.68 51.84 11.92
N HIS A 34 -8.95 52.21 12.11
CA HIS A 34 -9.38 53.22 13.07
C HIS A 34 -9.83 52.65 14.42
N GLY A 35 -9.62 51.35 14.67
CA GLY A 35 -10.00 50.68 15.92
C GLY A 35 -11.50 50.54 16.14
N GLU A 36 -12.31 50.65 15.08
CA GLU A 36 -13.76 50.47 15.14
C GLU A 36 -14.18 49.02 14.92
N PRO A 37 -15.28 48.57 15.55
CA PRO A 37 -15.78 47.20 15.36
C PRO A 37 -16.29 47.00 13.93
N PRO A 38 -16.12 45.79 13.35
CA PRO A 38 -16.58 45.48 12.00
C PRO A 38 -18.11 45.41 11.90
N ILE A 39 -18.64 45.80 10.75
CA ILE A 39 -20.06 45.74 10.42
C ILE A 39 -20.38 44.38 9.81
N ARG A 40 -21.44 43.73 10.31
CA ARG A 40 -21.97 42.49 9.75
C ARG A 40 -22.73 42.76 8.45
N ASN A 41 -22.68 41.82 7.51
CA ASN A 41 -23.32 41.93 6.19
C ASN A 41 -24.76 42.45 6.24
N ASN A 42 -25.63 41.82 7.02
CA ASN A 42 -27.06 42.19 7.09
C ASN A 42 -27.28 43.64 7.58
N LYS A 43 -26.42 44.11 8.48
CA LYS A 43 -26.47 45.50 8.99
C LYS A 43 -25.95 46.49 7.95
N PHE A 44 -24.96 46.07 7.15
CA PHE A 44 -24.44 46.89 6.06
C PHE A 44 -25.45 47.03 4.92
N ILE A 45 -26.07 45.93 4.49
CA ILE A 45 -27.12 45.93 3.46
C ILE A 45 -28.30 46.84 3.86
N ALA A 46 -28.70 46.85 5.14
CA ALA A 46 -29.72 47.77 5.62
C ALA A 46 -29.33 49.25 5.44
N LYS A 47 -28.07 49.61 5.70
CA LYS A 47 -27.56 50.96 5.44
C LYS A 47 -27.52 51.30 3.95
N VAL A 48 -27.13 50.34 3.10
CA VAL A 48 -27.11 50.52 1.64
C VAL A 48 -28.52 50.81 1.12
N LYS A 49 -29.52 50.03 1.54
CA LYS A 49 -30.92 50.21 1.11
C LYS A 49 -31.49 51.57 1.54
N ASP A 50 -31.15 52.02 2.74
CA ASP A 50 -31.61 53.30 3.27
C ASP A 50 -31.01 54.49 2.50
N GLU A 51 -29.73 54.42 2.13
CA GLU A 51 -29.08 55.49 1.35
C GLU A 51 -29.45 55.51 -0.14
N LEU A 52 -29.89 54.37 -0.66
CA LEU A 52 -30.35 54.25 -2.05
C LEU A 52 -31.88 54.30 -2.14
N GLU A 53 -32.56 54.73 -1.07
CA GLU A 53 -34.00 54.93 -1.11
C GLU A 53 -34.37 55.95 -2.19
N GLY A 54 -35.26 55.55 -3.11
CA GLY A 54 -35.67 56.38 -4.26
C GLY A 54 -34.73 56.35 -5.47
N GLU A 55 -33.64 55.57 -5.44
CA GLU A 55 -32.73 55.38 -6.57
C GLU A 55 -32.78 53.97 -7.15
N THR A 56 -32.41 53.82 -8.43
CA THR A 56 -32.31 52.49 -9.07
C THR A 56 -30.98 51.83 -8.73
N TYR A 57 -31.04 50.59 -8.28
CA TYR A 57 -29.89 49.69 -8.08
C TYR A 57 -30.26 48.26 -8.45
N THR A 58 -29.26 47.44 -8.76
CA THR A 58 -29.48 46.01 -9.08
C THR A 58 -29.29 45.18 -7.80
N LYS A 59 -30.18 44.23 -7.55
CA LYS A 59 -30.06 43.27 -6.46
C LYS A 59 -29.93 41.85 -7.01
N SER A 60 -29.00 41.10 -6.45
CA SER A 60 -28.81 39.67 -6.71
C SER A 60 -28.72 38.90 -5.39
N VAL A 61 -28.91 37.59 -5.45
CA VAL A 61 -28.75 36.68 -4.30
C VAL A 61 -27.48 35.87 -4.53
N GLY A 62 -26.58 35.87 -3.54
CA GLY A 62 -25.39 35.02 -3.52
C GLY A 62 -25.44 34.02 -2.36
N GLN A 63 -24.50 33.10 -2.31
CA GLN A 63 -24.34 32.17 -1.18
C GLN A 63 -23.02 32.41 -0.46
N LYS A 64 -23.07 32.50 0.88
CA LYS A 64 -21.89 32.62 1.74
C LYS A 64 -22.08 31.77 2.99
N ASN A 65 -21.16 30.82 3.20
CA ASN A 65 -21.21 29.86 4.32
C ASN A 65 -22.53 29.07 4.38
N GLY A 66 -23.09 28.70 3.22
CA GLY A 66 -24.34 27.93 3.13
C GLY A 66 -25.62 28.72 3.41
N ALA A 67 -25.53 30.04 3.60
CA ALA A 67 -26.67 30.93 3.75
C ALA A 67 -26.80 31.86 2.54
N ASP A 68 -28.04 32.15 2.15
CA ASP A 68 -28.34 33.12 1.10
C ASP A 68 -28.07 34.53 1.62
N ILE A 69 -27.36 35.32 0.80
CA ILE A 69 -27.00 36.71 1.08
C ILE A 69 -27.49 37.61 -0.05
N GLU A 70 -27.94 38.81 0.29
CA GLU A 70 -28.26 39.83 -0.71
C GLU A 70 -26.97 40.56 -1.12
N ILE A 71 -26.82 40.78 -2.43
CA ILE A 71 -25.73 41.54 -3.03
C ILE A 71 -26.36 42.68 -3.84
N ILE A 72 -26.02 43.92 -3.50
CA ILE A 72 -26.47 45.11 -4.21
C ILE A 72 -25.32 45.62 -5.08
N GLU A 73 -25.54 45.73 -6.38
CA GLU A 73 -24.65 46.43 -7.30
C GLU A 73 -25.08 47.90 -7.38
N MET A 74 -24.13 48.79 -7.16
CA MET A 74 -24.36 50.24 -7.18
C MET A 74 -23.25 50.95 -7.94
N THR A 75 -23.52 52.14 -8.44
CA THR A 75 -22.48 52.97 -9.08
C THR A 75 -21.43 53.42 -8.07
N LEU A 76 -20.23 53.75 -8.53
CA LEU A 76 -19.18 54.31 -7.67
C LEU A 76 -19.66 55.54 -6.87
N LYS A 77 -20.49 56.41 -7.48
CA LYS A 77 -21.09 57.58 -6.81
C LYS A 77 -22.07 57.20 -5.70
N GLN A 78 -22.85 56.14 -5.90
CA GLN A 78 -23.73 55.57 -4.88
C GLN A 78 -22.92 54.97 -3.72
N ALA A 79 -21.89 54.18 -4.03
CA ALA A 79 -21.00 53.59 -3.02
C ALA A 79 -20.29 54.63 -2.16
N LEU A 80 -19.85 55.75 -2.77
CA LEU A 80 -19.27 56.87 -2.04
C LEU A 80 -20.25 57.49 -1.03
N ARG A 81 -21.53 57.63 -1.40
CA ARG A 81 -22.58 58.12 -0.48
C ARG A 81 -22.86 57.14 0.65
N VAL A 82 -22.93 55.84 0.35
CA VAL A 82 -23.06 54.79 1.38
C VAL A 82 -21.88 54.81 2.35
N ALA A 83 -20.65 54.92 1.84
CA ALA A 83 -19.44 55.03 2.66
C ALA A 83 -19.40 56.34 3.47
N ALA A 84 -20.02 57.41 2.99
CA ALA A 84 -20.14 58.67 3.71
C ALA A 84 -21.05 58.59 4.95
N ARG A 85 -21.75 57.49 5.20
CA ARG A 85 -22.47 57.26 6.46
C ARG A 85 -21.62 56.69 7.59
N GLU A 86 -20.34 56.46 7.34
CA GLU A 86 -19.40 56.00 8.34
C GLU A 86 -18.90 57.15 9.24
N SER A 87 -18.10 56.83 10.25
CA SER A 87 -17.56 57.82 11.17
C SER A 87 -16.72 58.87 10.40
N LYS A 88 -16.57 60.08 10.97
CA LYS A 88 -15.92 61.22 10.30
C LYS A 88 -14.46 60.92 9.90
N ALA A 89 -13.77 60.06 10.65
CA ALA A 89 -12.40 59.61 10.37
C ALA A 89 -12.37 58.57 9.25
N VAL A 90 -13.23 57.55 9.33
CA VAL A 90 -13.37 56.49 8.32
C VAL A 90 -13.80 57.06 6.96
N ARG A 91 -14.74 58.01 6.96
CA ARG A 91 -15.19 58.74 5.76
C ARG A 91 -14.03 59.44 5.04
N ARG A 92 -13.17 60.19 5.76
CA ARG A 92 -12.05 60.92 5.15
C ARG A 92 -11.04 59.97 4.53
N SER A 93 -10.65 58.92 5.26
CA SER A 93 -9.68 57.96 4.75
C SER A 93 -10.18 57.14 3.55
N LEU A 94 -11.48 56.80 3.52
CA LEU A 94 -12.09 56.10 2.37
C LEU A 94 -12.17 57.00 1.13
N ILE A 95 -12.55 58.27 1.29
CA ILE A 95 -12.58 59.23 0.19
C ILE A 95 -11.16 59.44 -0.36
N ASP A 96 -10.16 59.63 0.51
CA ASP A 96 -8.76 59.79 0.09
C ASP A 96 -8.23 58.57 -0.68
N LYS A 97 -8.55 57.34 -0.21
CA LYS A 97 -8.19 56.08 -0.87
C LYS A 97 -8.88 55.91 -2.23
N LEU A 98 -10.16 56.27 -2.34
CA LEU A 98 -10.95 56.17 -3.57
C LEU A 98 -10.54 57.23 -4.60
N GLU A 99 -10.19 58.45 -4.17
CA GLU A 99 -9.64 59.48 -5.05
C GLU A 99 -8.23 59.14 -5.55
N GLN A 100 -7.38 58.50 -4.73
CA GLN A 100 -6.07 58.01 -5.16
C GLN A 100 -6.16 56.91 -6.23
N GLN A 101 -7.15 56.03 -6.17
CA GLN A 101 -7.39 55.01 -7.20
C GLN A 101 -7.89 55.60 -8.54
N SER A 102 -8.48 56.80 -8.51
CA SER A 102 -8.97 57.50 -9.71
C SER A 102 -7.92 58.34 -10.44
N LYS A 103 -6.70 58.48 -9.87
CA LYS A 103 -5.62 59.21 -10.53
C LYS A 103 -5.00 58.36 -11.63
N PRO A 104 -4.89 58.85 -12.87
CA PRO A 104 -4.22 58.12 -13.94
C PRO A 104 -2.75 57.90 -13.55
N GLN A 105 -2.36 56.63 -13.44
CA GLN A 105 -0.99 56.25 -13.09
C GLN A 105 -0.01 56.76 -14.16
N SER A 106 1.12 57.31 -13.74
CA SER A 106 2.17 57.70 -14.67
C SER A 106 2.82 56.47 -15.30
N ALA A 107 3.41 56.62 -16.49
CA ALA A 107 4.10 55.53 -17.19
C ALA A 107 5.15 54.82 -16.30
N ASN A 108 5.80 55.55 -15.40
CA ASN A 108 6.80 55.00 -14.48
C ASN A 108 6.19 54.14 -13.36
N GLU A 109 5.00 54.50 -12.88
CA GLU A 109 4.29 53.74 -11.86
C GLU A 109 3.72 52.43 -12.43
N ILE A 110 3.29 52.44 -13.70
CA ILE A 110 2.84 51.24 -14.43
C ILE A 110 4.00 50.24 -14.59
N ILE A 111 5.20 50.74 -14.94
CA ILE A 111 6.39 49.89 -15.07
C ILE A 111 6.78 49.28 -13.71
N ALA A 112 6.73 50.06 -12.63
CA ALA A 112 7.04 49.57 -11.29
C ALA A 112 6.00 48.53 -10.81
N ALA A 113 4.71 48.76 -11.05
CA ALA A 113 3.64 47.82 -10.75
C ALA A 113 3.77 46.52 -11.56
N MET A 114 4.09 46.62 -12.86
CA MET A 114 4.29 45.46 -13.72
C MET A 114 5.52 44.64 -13.30
N ALA A 115 6.61 45.30 -12.90
CA ALA A 115 7.79 44.62 -12.36
C ALA A 115 7.48 43.87 -11.05
N LEU A 116 6.74 44.49 -10.13
CA LEU A 116 6.32 43.84 -8.88
C LEU A 116 5.36 42.66 -9.13
N ALA A 117 4.42 42.82 -10.08
CA ALA A 117 3.51 41.75 -10.47
C ALA A 117 4.26 40.57 -11.10
N ASN A 118 5.27 40.83 -11.94
CA ASN A 118 6.11 39.78 -12.52
C ASN A 118 6.92 39.03 -11.47
N VAL A 119 7.51 39.73 -10.49
CA VAL A 119 8.22 39.08 -9.37
C VAL A 119 7.27 38.24 -8.51
N ALA A 120 6.05 38.73 -8.28
CA ALA A 120 5.03 37.95 -7.57
C ALA A 120 4.58 36.72 -8.38
N GLN A 121 4.43 36.84 -9.70
CA GLN A 121 4.14 35.72 -10.59
C GLN A 121 5.28 34.70 -10.64
N GLU A 122 6.55 35.13 -10.71
CA GLU A 122 7.70 34.23 -10.65
C GLU A 122 7.77 33.48 -9.32
N ARG A 123 7.51 34.15 -8.19
CA ARG A 123 7.41 33.49 -6.88
C ARG A 123 6.27 32.48 -6.85
N ARG A 124 5.13 32.81 -7.47
CA ARG A 124 3.97 31.92 -7.58
C ARG A 124 4.28 30.71 -8.46
N LEU A 125 4.93 30.90 -9.61
CA LEU A 125 5.41 29.83 -10.50
C LEU A 125 6.38 28.91 -9.77
N LYS A 126 7.38 29.44 -9.06
CA LYS A 126 8.31 28.63 -8.24
C LYS A 126 7.60 27.83 -7.15
N SER A 127 6.59 28.41 -6.49
CA SER A 127 5.79 27.68 -5.50
C SER A 127 4.89 26.61 -6.13
N ILE A 128 4.40 26.84 -7.35
CA ILE A 128 3.62 25.87 -8.12
C ILE A 128 4.55 24.74 -8.58
N ASP A 129 5.77 25.01 -9.03
CA ASP A 129 6.73 23.96 -9.41
C ASP A 129 7.08 23.05 -8.22
N GLN A 130 7.23 23.60 -7.02
CA GLN A 130 7.40 22.79 -5.80
C GLN A 130 6.16 21.95 -5.47
N VAL A 131 4.95 22.49 -5.68
CA VAL A 131 3.71 21.73 -5.50
C VAL A 131 3.51 20.67 -6.60
N VAL A 132 3.96 20.94 -7.82
CA VAL A 132 3.93 20.00 -8.95
C VAL A 132 4.87 18.84 -8.69
N GLN A 133 6.12 19.08 -8.24
CA GLN A 133 7.04 18.00 -7.87
C GLN A 133 6.51 17.13 -6.72
N VAL A 134 5.93 17.74 -5.68
CA VAL A 134 5.28 16.99 -4.59
C VAL A 134 4.05 16.23 -5.10
N SER A 135 3.33 16.76 -6.10
CA SER A 135 2.18 16.08 -6.70
C SER A 135 2.59 14.91 -7.60
N GLU A 136 3.70 15.00 -8.33
CA GLU A 136 4.27 13.93 -9.15
C GLU A 136 4.79 12.78 -8.26
N GLU A 137 5.44 13.08 -7.13
CA GLU A 137 5.79 12.05 -6.13
C GLU A 137 4.53 11.38 -5.53
N ILE A 138 3.47 12.15 -5.27
CA ILE A 138 2.18 11.61 -4.80
C ILE A 138 1.48 10.78 -5.90
N GLU A 139 1.61 11.14 -7.18
CA GLU A 139 1.04 10.36 -8.30
C GLU A 139 1.82 9.06 -8.56
N HIS A 140 3.15 9.07 -8.43
CA HIS A 140 3.97 7.86 -8.44
C HIS A 140 3.61 6.91 -7.27
N ILE A 141 3.29 7.44 -6.10
CA ILE A 141 2.76 6.64 -4.97
C ILE A 141 1.35 6.11 -5.27
N LYS A 142 0.54 6.82 -6.07
CA LYS A 142 -0.83 6.40 -6.45
C LYS A 142 -0.86 5.33 -7.55
N GLN A 143 0.20 5.17 -8.36
CA GLN A 143 0.24 4.18 -9.44
C GLN A 143 0.62 2.75 -9.02
N GLY A 144 0.70 2.44 -7.72
CA GLY A 144 0.92 1.06 -7.27
C GLY A 144 2.30 0.52 -7.66
N THR A 145 3.30 1.39 -7.75
CA THR A 145 4.69 0.96 -7.89
C THR A 145 5.09 0.23 -6.62
N ILE A 146 5.44 -1.05 -6.76
CA ILE A 146 5.96 -1.84 -5.64
C ILE A 146 7.24 -1.14 -5.15
N PRO A 147 7.39 -0.87 -3.84
CA PRO A 147 8.58 -0.24 -3.30
C PRO A 147 9.85 -0.99 -3.70
N GLU A 148 10.95 -0.26 -3.89
CA GLU A 148 12.24 -0.87 -4.21
C GLU A 148 12.63 -1.92 -3.16
N GLY A 149 13.07 -3.10 -3.62
CA GLY A 149 13.38 -4.25 -2.76
C GLY A 149 12.18 -5.07 -2.29
N PHE A 150 10.94 -4.63 -2.54
CA PHE A 150 9.73 -5.40 -2.26
C PHE A 150 9.21 -6.10 -3.53
N GLN A 151 8.52 -7.22 -3.34
CA GLN A 151 7.93 -8.01 -4.43
C GLN A 151 6.54 -8.54 -4.04
N GLY A 152 5.67 -8.68 -5.04
CA GLY A 152 4.37 -9.32 -4.86
C GLY A 152 4.47 -10.85 -4.83
N TYR A 153 3.51 -11.50 -4.16
CA TYR A 153 3.47 -12.97 -4.07
C TYR A 153 3.41 -13.69 -5.43
N SER A 154 2.77 -13.09 -6.45
CA SER A 154 2.76 -13.62 -7.82
C SER A 154 4.16 -13.72 -8.41
N TYR A 155 5.04 -12.72 -8.17
CA TYR A 155 6.43 -12.76 -8.60
C TYR A 155 7.22 -13.84 -7.84
N LEU A 156 7.06 -13.89 -6.51
CA LEU A 156 7.73 -14.89 -5.67
C LEU A 156 7.35 -16.33 -6.09
N LYS A 157 6.08 -16.56 -6.43
CA LYS A 157 5.61 -17.85 -6.94
C LYS A 157 6.32 -18.24 -8.24
N THR A 158 6.37 -17.32 -9.20
CA THR A 158 6.99 -17.59 -10.51
C THR A 158 8.51 -17.77 -10.39
N LYS A 159 9.18 -16.99 -9.53
CA LYS A 159 10.64 -17.01 -9.37
C LYS A 159 11.14 -18.18 -8.53
N TYR A 160 10.46 -18.51 -7.44
CA TYR A 160 10.92 -19.52 -6.47
C TYR A 160 10.12 -20.83 -6.52
N GLY A 161 9.06 -20.91 -7.33
CA GLY A 161 8.26 -22.13 -7.51
C GLY A 161 7.35 -22.49 -6.34
N LEU A 162 7.20 -21.62 -5.33
CA LEU A 162 6.29 -21.84 -4.20
C LEU A 162 4.87 -21.37 -4.51
N SER A 163 3.85 -22.08 -4.05
CA SER A 163 2.47 -21.57 -4.13
C SER A 163 2.30 -20.31 -3.26
N ASP A 164 1.35 -19.44 -3.62
CA ASP A 164 1.05 -18.20 -2.89
C ASP A 164 0.80 -18.47 -1.39
N ALA A 165 0.04 -19.52 -1.08
CA ALA A 165 -0.21 -19.97 0.29
C ALA A 165 1.08 -20.35 1.04
N LYS A 166 2.00 -21.08 0.41
CA LYS A 166 3.28 -21.47 1.00
C LYS A 166 4.19 -20.25 1.22
N CYS A 167 4.20 -19.30 0.28
CA CYS A 167 4.94 -18.05 0.45
C CYS A 167 4.41 -17.27 1.67
N ARG A 168 3.08 -17.17 1.86
CA ARG A 168 2.50 -16.49 3.02
C ARG A 168 2.83 -17.19 4.33
N GLN A 169 2.75 -18.52 4.35
CA GLN A 169 3.14 -19.32 5.52
C GLN A 169 4.60 -19.07 5.90
N LEU A 170 5.51 -19.08 4.92
CA LEU A 170 6.93 -18.80 5.15
C LEU A 170 7.14 -17.39 5.72
N VAL A 171 6.50 -16.37 5.13
CA VAL A 171 6.57 -14.98 5.59
C VAL A 171 6.13 -14.84 7.04
N MET A 172 5.04 -15.49 7.43
CA MET A 172 4.53 -15.45 8.79
C MET A 172 5.43 -16.21 9.78
N ALA A 173 5.87 -17.42 9.41
CA ALA A 173 6.69 -18.27 10.27
C ALA A 173 8.08 -17.67 10.55
N TRP A 174 8.64 -16.95 9.58
CA TRP A 174 9.98 -16.34 9.67
C TRP A 174 9.96 -14.85 9.94
N ASN A 175 8.77 -14.28 10.19
CA ASN A 175 8.55 -12.86 10.42
C ASN A 175 9.21 -11.97 9.36
N VAL A 176 9.08 -12.37 8.09
CA VAL A 176 9.66 -11.64 6.96
C VAL A 176 8.94 -10.30 6.80
N PRO A 177 9.66 -9.17 6.66
CA PRO A 177 9.03 -7.87 6.47
C PRO A 177 8.09 -7.82 5.27
N TYR A 178 6.86 -7.38 5.50
CA TYR A 178 5.86 -7.21 4.45
C TYR A 178 5.07 -5.90 4.64
N LYS A 179 4.53 -5.37 3.55
CA LYS A 179 3.75 -4.12 3.51
C LYS A 179 2.50 -4.32 2.67
N LYS A 180 1.44 -3.55 2.95
CA LYS A 180 0.26 -3.46 2.09
C LYS A 180 0.40 -2.23 1.19
N VAL A 181 0.32 -2.43 -0.12
CA VAL A 181 0.42 -1.36 -1.12
C VAL A 181 -0.83 -1.33 -1.99
N PRO A 182 -1.24 -0.15 -2.49
CA PRO A 182 -2.33 -0.05 -3.46
C PRO A 182 -1.95 -0.78 -4.75
N HIS A 183 -2.89 -1.53 -5.30
CA HIS A 183 -2.78 -2.23 -6.57
C HIS A 183 -4.02 -1.96 -7.40
N VAL A 184 -3.83 -1.46 -8.62
CA VAL A 184 -4.92 -1.20 -9.56
C VAL A 184 -5.18 -2.47 -10.36
N SER A 185 -6.33 -3.09 -10.14
CA SER A 185 -6.79 -4.23 -10.94
C SER A 185 -7.10 -3.78 -12.38
N PRO A 186 -7.05 -4.67 -13.40
CA PRO A 186 -7.30 -4.31 -14.80
C PRO A 186 -8.63 -3.59 -15.09
N GLY A 187 -9.62 -3.70 -14.19
CA GLY A 187 -10.90 -2.96 -14.24
C GLY A 187 -10.92 -1.62 -13.51
N GLY A 188 -9.77 -1.06 -13.12
CA GLY A 188 -9.66 0.26 -12.46
C GLY A 188 -9.98 0.27 -10.95
N GLN A 189 -10.34 -0.87 -10.36
CA GLN A 189 -10.52 -0.98 -8.90
C GLN A 189 -9.18 -0.97 -8.18
N ILE A 190 -9.05 -0.10 -7.18
CA ILE A 190 -7.90 -0.05 -6.27
C ILE A 190 -8.12 -1.07 -5.15
N THR A 191 -7.25 -2.07 -5.11
CA THR A 191 -7.20 -3.12 -4.07
C THR A 191 -5.91 -2.99 -3.27
N GLN A 192 -5.86 -3.49 -2.03
CA GLN A 192 -4.60 -3.58 -1.30
C GLN A 192 -3.95 -4.93 -1.54
N MET A 193 -2.74 -4.93 -2.11
CA MET A 193 -1.92 -6.14 -2.23
C MET A 193 -0.84 -6.16 -1.15
N SER A 194 -0.45 -7.36 -0.72
CA SER A 194 0.69 -7.52 0.18
C SER A 194 1.96 -7.77 -0.63
N VAL A 195 3.00 -7.00 -0.34
CA VAL A 195 4.34 -7.12 -0.92
C VAL A 195 5.33 -7.46 0.19
N VAL A 196 6.36 -8.20 -0.14
CA VAL A 196 7.33 -8.78 0.80
C VAL A 196 8.72 -8.34 0.40
N GLU A 197 9.58 -8.04 1.37
CA GLU A 197 10.99 -7.73 1.10
C GLU A 197 11.71 -8.96 0.51
N GLU A 198 12.27 -8.83 -0.69
CA GLU A 198 12.77 -9.96 -1.46
C GLU A 198 13.97 -10.64 -0.81
N GLU A 199 14.95 -9.86 -0.32
CA GLU A 199 16.16 -10.40 0.29
C GLU A 199 15.87 -11.14 1.60
N ALA A 200 15.00 -10.58 2.44
CA ALA A 200 14.55 -11.25 3.66
C ALA A 200 13.76 -12.53 3.35
N PHE A 201 12.92 -12.52 2.30
CA PHE A 201 12.22 -13.71 1.84
C PHE A 201 13.18 -14.80 1.34
N LYS A 202 14.20 -14.45 0.53
CA LYS A 202 15.24 -15.38 0.08
C LYS A 202 15.97 -16.01 1.25
N TYR A 203 16.37 -15.19 2.23
CA TYR A 203 17.05 -15.68 3.43
C TYR A 203 16.18 -16.65 4.22
N ALA A 204 14.91 -16.30 4.46
CA ALA A 204 13.94 -17.18 5.13
C ALA A 204 13.71 -18.48 4.35
N LEU A 205 13.62 -18.41 3.01
CA LEU A 205 13.46 -19.59 2.16
C LEU A 205 14.68 -20.50 2.24
N ALA A 206 15.89 -19.95 2.13
CA ALA A 206 17.13 -20.72 2.23
C ALA A 206 17.30 -21.37 3.61
N LYS A 207 16.97 -20.65 4.69
CA LYS A 207 16.93 -21.18 6.05
C LYS A 207 15.88 -22.27 6.23
N ALA A 208 14.66 -22.06 5.72
CA ALA A 208 13.60 -23.05 5.80
C ALA A 208 13.94 -24.31 5.00
N LEU A 209 14.61 -24.16 3.86
CA LEU A 209 15.15 -25.29 3.10
C LEU A 209 16.23 -26.01 3.88
N LEU A 210 17.21 -25.30 4.45
CA LEU A 210 18.27 -25.88 5.30
C LEU A 210 17.72 -26.55 6.58
N GLU A 211 16.69 -25.99 7.19
CA GLU A 211 16.02 -26.59 8.35
C GLU A 211 15.12 -27.75 7.96
N SER A 212 14.51 -27.71 6.77
CA SER A 212 13.78 -28.85 6.21
C SER A 212 14.73 -29.98 5.81
N GLU A 213 15.94 -29.66 5.34
CA GLU A 213 17.02 -30.61 5.13
C GLU A 213 17.39 -31.30 6.44
N LYS A 214 17.40 -30.59 7.58
CA LYS A 214 17.56 -31.21 8.91
C LYS A 214 16.36 -32.05 9.38
N ARG A 215 15.19 -31.93 8.75
CA ARG A 215 13.93 -32.55 9.18
C ARG A 215 13.40 -33.64 8.25
N GLY A 216 14.09 -33.94 7.15
CA GLY A 216 13.87 -35.13 6.36
C GLY A 216 14.54 -36.36 6.99
N LYS A 217 13.92 -37.54 6.88
CA LYS A 217 14.60 -38.80 7.24
C LYS A 217 15.76 -39.11 6.28
N THR A 218 15.62 -38.68 5.02
CA THR A 218 16.60 -38.82 3.94
C THR A 218 16.76 -37.51 3.16
N TYR A 219 17.93 -37.30 2.58
CA TYR A 219 18.27 -36.18 1.69
C TYR A 219 18.80 -36.72 0.35
N SER A 220 18.56 -36.00 -0.74
CA SER A 220 19.21 -36.21 -2.04
C SER A 220 19.16 -34.88 -2.79
N ASP A 221 20.18 -34.57 -3.59
CA ASP A 221 20.20 -33.43 -4.49
C ASP A 221 19.27 -33.64 -5.71
N ILE A 222 18.84 -34.88 -5.94
CA ILE A 222 17.86 -35.27 -6.94
C ILE A 222 16.45 -35.21 -6.32
N PRO A 223 15.49 -34.54 -6.95
CA PRO A 223 14.10 -34.55 -6.50
C PRO A 223 13.46 -35.95 -6.53
N ILE A 224 12.67 -36.30 -5.50
CA ILE A 224 11.99 -37.62 -5.40
C ILE A 224 10.99 -37.89 -6.54
N ASN A 225 10.50 -36.84 -7.19
CA ASN A 225 9.59 -36.97 -8.35
C ASN A 225 10.29 -37.50 -9.61
N CYS A 226 11.63 -37.55 -9.64
CA CYS A 226 12.41 -38.21 -10.68
C CYS A 226 12.43 -39.75 -10.52
N GLY A 227 11.77 -40.28 -9.50
CA GLY A 227 11.64 -41.71 -9.19
C GLY A 227 12.61 -42.16 -8.10
N THR A 228 12.19 -43.14 -7.29
CA THR A 228 12.95 -43.61 -6.12
C THR A 228 14.36 -44.05 -6.46
N HIS A 229 14.54 -44.86 -7.51
CA HIS A 229 15.88 -45.38 -7.85
C HIS A 229 16.86 -44.26 -8.18
N ARG A 230 16.41 -43.25 -8.94
CA ARG A 230 17.22 -42.10 -9.30
C ARG A 230 17.51 -41.22 -8.09
N TYR A 231 16.51 -40.97 -7.25
CA TYR A 231 16.68 -40.27 -5.98
C TYR A 231 17.74 -40.95 -5.09
N ALA A 232 17.68 -42.28 -5.01
CA ALA A 232 18.54 -43.10 -4.15
C ALA A 232 20.02 -43.14 -4.57
N GLU A 233 20.37 -42.76 -5.82
CA GLU A 233 21.75 -42.72 -6.30
C GLU A 233 22.62 -41.74 -5.52
N ASN A 234 22.05 -40.59 -5.13
CA ASN A 234 22.72 -39.54 -4.37
C ASN A 234 22.07 -39.33 -2.99
N ALA A 235 21.33 -40.33 -2.49
CA ALA A 235 20.64 -40.17 -1.23
C ALA A 235 21.56 -40.40 -0.02
N GLU A 236 21.30 -39.64 1.05
CA GLU A 236 21.86 -39.82 2.38
C GLU A 236 20.73 -40.04 3.38
N ILE A 237 20.94 -40.95 4.34
CA ILE A 237 20.05 -41.08 5.50
C ILE A 237 20.52 -40.08 6.55
N LEU A 238 19.59 -39.29 7.08
CA LEU A 238 19.84 -38.32 8.14
C LEU A 238 19.36 -38.85 9.49
N LEU A 239 18.14 -39.39 9.52
CA LEU A 239 17.49 -39.91 10.71
C LEU A 239 16.85 -41.27 10.40
N PHE A 240 17.11 -42.26 11.25
CA PHE A 240 16.51 -43.58 11.16
C PHE A 240 15.72 -43.90 12.44
N ALA A 241 14.40 -43.79 12.38
CA ALA A 241 13.51 -44.10 13.50
C ALA A 241 13.05 -45.56 13.45
N TYR A 242 13.16 -46.27 14.55
CA TYR A 242 12.80 -47.69 14.66
C TYR A 242 12.29 -48.03 16.06
N ALA A 243 11.48 -49.09 16.16
CA ALA A 243 11.04 -49.67 17.41
C ALA A 243 10.92 -51.19 17.24
N TYR A 244 11.21 -51.95 18.29
CA TYR A 244 10.97 -53.38 18.30
C TYR A 244 9.66 -53.69 19.00
N ASN A 245 8.70 -54.27 18.29
CA ASN A 245 7.36 -54.60 18.79
C ASN A 245 6.64 -53.41 19.47
N HIS A 246 6.60 -53.41 20.81
CA HIS A 246 5.89 -52.42 21.63
C HIS A 246 6.86 -51.60 22.48
N GLU A 247 8.16 -51.71 22.22
CA GLU A 247 9.18 -50.88 22.86
C GLU A 247 9.08 -49.42 22.40
N THR A 248 9.71 -48.54 23.17
CA THR A 248 9.80 -47.12 22.84
C THR A 248 10.55 -46.90 21.52
N VAL A 249 10.09 -45.93 20.73
CA VAL A 249 10.76 -45.53 19.50
C VAL A 249 12.15 -45.00 19.82
N LYS A 250 13.14 -45.52 19.10
CA LYS A 250 14.53 -45.06 19.07
C LYS A 250 14.77 -44.33 17.76
N VAL A 251 15.65 -43.33 17.78
CA VAL A 251 16.06 -42.59 16.59
C VAL A 251 17.59 -42.62 16.52
N TRP A 252 18.11 -43.21 15.44
CA TRP A 252 19.52 -43.11 15.10
C TRP A 252 19.74 -41.86 14.25
N ASP A 253 20.50 -40.91 14.79
CA ASP A 253 20.95 -39.72 14.08
C ASP A 253 22.25 -40.02 13.33
N VAL A 254 22.10 -40.30 12.04
CA VAL A 254 23.18 -40.68 11.12
C VAL A 254 24.10 -39.48 10.79
N THR A 255 23.64 -38.25 11.09
CA THR A 255 24.45 -37.05 10.92
C THR A 255 25.48 -36.88 12.04
N GLN A 256 25.18 -37.40 13.24
CA GLN A 256 26.04 -37.34 14.41
C GLN A 256 26.96 -38.55 14.53
N ASP A 257 26.42 -39.75 14.28
CA ASP A 257 27.18 -41.00 14.33
C ASP A 257 26.83 -41.88 13.13
N LYS A 258 27.82 -42.16 12.28
CA LYS A 258 27.67 -43.02 11.10
C LYS A 258 27.61 -44.50 11.46
N THR A 259 27.87 -44.87 12.72
CA THR A 259 27.83 -46.25 13.21
C THR A 259 26.40 -46.68 13.48
N MET A 260 25.94 -47.74 12.80
CA MET A 260 24.62 -48.30 13.06
C MET A 260 24.51 -48.86 14.50
N PRO A 261 23.44 -48.53 15.24
CA PRO A 261 23.17 -49.15 16.54
C PRO A 261 23.13 -50.67 16.47
N LYS A 262 23.72 -51.34 17.46
CA LYS A 262 23.88 -52.81 17.48
C LYS A 262 22.55 -53.56 17.46
N ASP A 263 21.56 -53.04 18.16
CA ASP A 263 20.20 -53.57 18.20
C ASP A 263 19.50 -53.43 16.85
N LEU A 264 19.55 -52.25 16.22
CA LEU A 264 19.04 -52.05 14.86
C LEU A 264 19.69 -53.02 13.86
N LYS A 265 21.02 -53.17 13.92
CA LYS A 265 21.73 -54.13 13.07
C LYS A 265 21.25 -55.57 13.30
N ALA A 266 21.10 -55.98 14.56
CA ALA A 266 20.59 -57.31 14.90
C ALA A 266 19.17 -57.54 14.36
N TYR A 267 18.28 -56.53 14.42
CA TYR A 267 16.92 -56.65 13.89
C TYR A 267 16.89 -56.76 12.37
N LEU A 268 17.74 -56.01 11.67
CA LEU A 268 17.83 -56.06 10.21
C LEU A 268 18.48 -57.37 9.72
N ASP A 269 19.43 -57.94 10.47
CA ASP A 269 20.11 -59.19 10.12
C ASP A 269 19.27 -60.45 10.38
N ASP A 270 18.39 -60.42 11.37
CA ASP A 270 17.55 -61.57 11.73
C ASP A 270 16.43 -61.77 10.70
N SER A 271 16.55 -62.83 9.89
CA SER A 271 15.57 -63.16 8.85
C SER A 271 14.19 -63.54 9.38
N ALA A 272 14.06 -63.90 10.66
CA ALA A 272 12.78 -64.20 11.31
C ALA A 272 12.01 -62.93 11.69
N ILE A 273 12.66 -61.77 11.75
CA ILE A 273 12.02 -60.49 12.09
C ILE A 273 11.38 -59.89 10.85
N LEU A 274 10.06 -59.72 10.89
CA LEU A 274 9.32 -58.91 9.92
C LEU A 274 9.49 -57.42 10.23
N THR A 275 9.54 -56.62 9.18
CA THR A 275 9.68 -55.16 9.27
C THR A 275 8.40 -54.51 8.77
N VAL A 276 7.92 -53.50 9.49
CA VAL A 276 6.68 -52.80 9.17
C VAL A 276 7.02 -51.42 8.64
N TRP A 277 6.51 -51.10 7.45
CA TRP A 277 6.74 -49.82 6.78
C TRP A 277 5.44 -49.27 6.21
N HIS A 278 5.47 -48.01 5.79
CA HIS A 278 4.40 -47.40 5.03
C HIS A 278 4.99 -46.84 3.74
N ASN A 279 4.71 -47.50 2.60
CA ASN A 279 5.38 -47.30 1.32
C ASN A 279 6.86 -47.77 1.29
N GLY A 280 7.26 -48.65 2.21
CA GLY A 280 8.65 -49.07 2.34
C GLY A 280 9.10 -50.10 1.33
N GLY A 281 8.18 -50.88 0.75
CA GLY A 281 8.55 -51.86 -0.28
C GLY A 281 9.14 -51.22 -1.55
N VAL A 282 8.77 -49.97 -1.84
CA VAL A 282 9.19 -49.22 -3.03
C VAL A 282 10.13 -48.05 -2.74
N PHE A 283 10.24 -47.61 -1.49
CA PHE A 283 11.10 -46.49 -1.08
C PHE A 283 12.19 -46.95 -0.12
N ASP A 284 11.83 -47.34 1.11
CA ASP A 284 12.80 -47.63 2.17
C ASP A 284 13.74 -48.78 1.81
N THR A 285 13.26 -49.85 1.17
CA THR A 285 14.11 -50.98 0.70
C THR A 285 15.17 -50.52 -0.31
N VAL A 286 14.82 -49.62 -1.22
CA VAL A 286 15.75 -49.06 -2.22
C VAL A 286 16.79 -48.19 -1.52
N ILE A 287 16.39 -47.36 -0.55
CA ILE A 287 17.31 -46.54 0.24
C ILE A 287 18.25 -47.43 1.08
N LEU A 288 17.75 -48.46 1.75
CA LEU A 288 18.56 -49.41 2.52
C LEU A 288 19.62 -50.09 1.63
N SER A 289 19.21 -50.54 0.45
CA SER A 289 20.09 -51.18 -0.52
C SER A 289 21.16 -50.23 -1.03
N LYS A 290 20.79 -49.00 -1.41
CA LYS A 290 21.71 -48.04 -2.04
C LYS A 290 22.64 -47.32 -1.06
N VAL A 291 22.13 -46.96 0.12
CA VAL A 291 22.85 -46.11 1.07
C VAL A 291 23.56 -46.93 2.15
N LEU A 292 22.93 -47.99 2.65
CA LEU A 292 23.48 -48.81 3.73
C LEU A 292 24.02 -50.17 3.25
N ASN A 293 23.88 -50.49 1.96
CA ASN A 293 24.24 -51.78 1.39
C ASN A 293 23.54 -52.96 2.10
N ILE A 294 22.27 -52.76 2.48
CA ILE A 294 21.43 -53.76 3.12
C ILE A 294 20.34 -54.19 2.14
N ASP A 295 20.37 -55.46 1.75
CA ASP A 295 19.32 -56.07 0.95
C ASP A 295 18.24 -56.66 1.87
N LEU A 296 17.13 -55.94 2.02
CA LEU A 296 15.99 -56.37 2.82
C LEU A 296 14.97 -57.08 1.91
N PRO A 297 14.80 -58.41 2.03
CA PRO A 297 13.92 -59.15 1.13
C PRO A 297 12.46 -58.74 1.32
N LEU A 298 11.72 -58.60 0.22
CA LEU A 298 10.31 -58.20 0.25
C LEU A 298 9.42 -59.15 1.07
N SER A 299 9.81 -60.41 1.23
CA SER A 299 9.12 -61.37 2.10
C SER A 299 9.12 -60.96 3.58
N ARG A 300 10.05 -60.08 4.00
CA ARG A 300 10.14 -59.52 5.35
C ARG A 300 9.48 -58.15 5.47
N VAL A 301 8.96 -57.57 4.38
CA VAL A 301 8.39 -56.22 4.37
C VAL A 301 6.87 -56.30 4.47
N HIS A 302 6.34 -55.91 5.62
CA HIS A 302 4.92 -55.68 5.81
C HIS A 302 4.60 -54.21 5.50
N ASP A 303 4.12 -53.95 4.29
CA ASP A 303 3.80 -52.59 3.83
C ASP A 303 2.34 -52.23 4.09
N THR A 304 2.15 -51.33 5.06
CA THR A 304 0.81 -50.86 5.47
C THR A 304 0.12 -50.03 4.39
N LEU A 305 0.84 -49.41 3.45
CA LEU A 305 0.23 -48.74 2.30
C LEU A 305 -0.38 -49.77 1.36
N VAL A 306 0.35 -50.83 1.04
CA VAL A 306 -0.13 -51.92 0.17
C VAL A 306 -1.33 -52.61 0.82
N GLN A 307 -1.27 -52.87 2.13
CA GLN A 307 -2.40 -53.41 2.88
C GLN A 307 -3.63 -52.49 2.79
N ALA A 308 -3.46 -51.18 3.00
CA ALA A 308 -4.56 -50.23 2.90
C ALA A 308 -5.22 -50.26 1.52
N LEU A 309 -4.42 -50.21 0.45
CA LEU A 309 -4.92 -50.26 -0.93
C LEU A 309 -5.63 -51.60 -1.24
N ALA A 310 -5.13 -52.73 -0.73
CA ALA A 310 -5.77 -54.04 -0.89
C ALA A 310 -7.16 -54.10 -0.24
N HIS A 311 -7.41 -53.28 0.78
CA HIS A 311 -8.72 -53.13 1.42
C HIS A 311 -9.57 -51.98 0.84
N GLY A 312 -9.14 -51.36 -0.26
CA GLY A 312 -9.87 -50.25 -0.89
C GLY A 312 -9.77 -48.91 -0.14
N LEU A 313 -8.84 -48.79 0.80
CA LEU A 313 -8.57 -47.54 1.52
C LEU A 313 -7.55 -46.67 0.76
N THR A 314 -7.40 -45.41 1.20
CA THR A 314 -6.44 -44.46 0.61
C THR A 314 -5.01 -44.82 0.97
N GLY A 315 -4.04 -44.60 0.07
CA GLY A 315 -2.62 -44.88 0.35
C GLY A 315 -1.89 -43.84 1.20
N ALA A 316 -2.50 -42.70 1.54
CA ALA A 316 -1.84 -41.63 2.28
C ALA A 316 -1.89 -41.87 3.79
N LEU A 317 -0.75 -41.96 4.47
CA LEU A 317 -0.67 -42.18 5.93
C LEU A 317 -1.52 -41.20 6.74
N GLY A 318 -1.50 -39.91 6.39
CA GLY A 318 -2.30 -38.90 7.11
C GLY A 318 -3.81 -39.16 6.99
N SER A 319 -4.30 -39.50 5.79
CA SER A 319 -5.69 -39.87 5.57
C SER A 319 -6.07 -41.15 6.32
N LEU A 320 -5.16 -42.12 6.39
CA LEU A 320 -5.38 -43.34 7.18
C LEU A 320 -5.46 -43.04 8.67
N CYS A 321 -4.61 -42.16 9.21
CA CYS A 321 -4.70 -41.71 10.60
C CYS A 321 -6.07 -41.09 10.90
N ASP A 322 -6.59 -40.25 9.99
CA ASP A 322 -7.91 -39.64 10.13
C ASP A 322 -9.02 -40.71 10.09
N ILE A 323 -8.96 -41.67 9.15
CA ILE A 323 -9.94 -42.75 9.00
C ILE A 323 -10.00 -43.65 10.24
N PHE A 324 -8.84 -44.02 10.79
CA PHE A 324 -8.74 -44.88 11.96
C PHE A 324 -8.87 -44.14 13.29
N ASN A 325 -9.12 -42.82 13.25
CA ASN A 325 -9.24 -41.97 14.43
C ASN A 325 -8.03 -42.11 15.37
N VAL A 326 -6.82 -42.12 14.80
CA VAL A 326 -5.57 -42.16 15.56
C VAL A 326 -5.42 -40.84 16.32
N ASN A 327 -5.17 -40.92 17.62
CA ASN A 327 -4.97 -39.72 18.44
C ASN A 327 -3.89 -38.81 17.86
N SER A 328 -4.08 -37.50 17.98
CA SER A 328 -3.22 -36.48 17.36
C SER A 328 -1.76 -36.52 17.80
N ASP A 329 -1.46 -37.03 19.00
CA ASP A 329 -0.10 -37.22 19.51
C ASP A 329 0.66 -38.36 18.81
N LYS A 330 -0.06 -39.23 18.10
CA LYS A 330 0.48 -40.38 17.34
C LYS A 330 0.22 -40.30 15.84
N ALA A 331 -0.70 -39.44 15.43
CA ALA A 331 -1.00 -39.20 14.03
C ALA A 331 0.19 -38.55 13.34
N LYS A 332 0.24 -38.68 12.00
CA LYS A 332 1.22 -37.93 11.21
C LYS A 332 0.97 -36.43 11.39
N ASP A 333 2.01 -35.69 11.78
CA ASP A 333 1.98 -34.22 11.81
C ASP A 333 1.52 -33.68 10.43
N LYS A 334 0.50 -32.82 10.45
CA LYS A 334 -0.17 -32.28 9.26
C LYS A 334 0.61 -31.14 8.61
#